data_AF-A0A8S9WRI0-F1
#
_entry.id   AF-A0A8S9WRI0-F1
#
_cell.length_a   1.000
_cell.length_b   1.000
_cell.length_c   1.000
_cell.angle_alpha   90.00
_cell.angle_beta   90.00
_cell.angle_gamma   90.00
#
_symmetry.space_group_name_H-M   'P 1'
#
loop_
_entity.id
_entity.type
_entity.pdbx_description
1 polymer ?
#
loop_
_entity_poly.entity_id
_entity_poly.type
_entity_poly.pdbx_seq_one_letter_code
_entity_poly.pdbx_strand_id
1 'polypeptide(L)'
;CWIADFKNFLESARDEGLLDRTVLIVFGDHGQRIDDVRMTKGGRVEDMMPLVSVVLPKNARPEWASALLRNRNRLVSSYDFYPTFLDILSTLTSSNSSFVESAKNSSIGRSFFSDIPKNRSCEDANIEDWFCTCEERSTPRHFGTIQRNDVVCRQTAYAWVKKMNTEIIDKSKCAEISVKWINGCEEIQTPTSNHTRKFRTDFTTTPGDAFFEASAEWSINATSRSLIALRSIARNNKYGDQSYCIEAKDTILREICYCL
;
A
#
# COMPACT_ATOMS: atom_id res chain seq x y z
N CYS A 1 16.60 -16.41 -14.82
CA CYS A 1 16.54 -15.80 -16.16
C CYS A 1 16.29 -14.30 -16.05
N TRP A 2 15.12 -13.85 -15.58
CA TRP A 2 14.73 -12.43 -15.51
C TRP A 2 15.76 -11.44 -14.94
N ILE A 3 16.44 -11.75 -13.84
CA ILE A 3 17.47 -10.85 -13.25
C ILE A 3 18.69 -10.70 -14.16
N ALA A 4 19.12 -11.79 -14.80
CA ALA A 4 20.23 -11.76 -15.75
C ALA A 4 19.84 -10.99 -17.02
N ASP A 5 18.62 -11.19 -17.51
CA ASP A 5 18.10 -10.50 -18.69
C ASP A 5 17.99 -8.98 -18.46
N PHE A 6 17.47 -8.58 -17.28
CA PHE A 6 17.37 -7.16 -16.92
C PHE A 6 18.75 -6.51 -16.76
N LYS A 7 19.69 -7.18 -16.09
CA LYS A 7 21.08 -6.72 -15.98
C LYS A 7 21.72 -6.55 -17.36
N ASN A 8 21.61 -7.56 -18.22
CA ASN A 8 22.19 -7.53 -19.56
C ASN A 8 21.57 -6.41 -20.42
N PHE A 9 20.26 -6.17 -20.29
CA PHE A 9 19.59 -5.04 -20.95
C PHE A 9 20.18 -3.70 -20.50
N LEU A 10 20.35 -3.49 -19.18
CA LEU A 10 20.93 -2.25 -18.65
C LEU A 10 22.40 -2.08 -19.03
N GLU A 11 23.19 -3.15 -19.04
CA GLU A 11 24.58 -3.14 -19.49
C GLU A 11 24.68 -2.79 -20.98
N SER A 12 23.87 -3.42 -21.83
CA SER A 12 23.85 -3.12 -23.26
C SER A 12 23.41 -1.68 -23.52
N ALA A 13 22.35 -1.20 -22.84
CA ALA A 13 21.90 0.18 -22.98
C ALA A 13 22.95 1.21 -22.54
N ARG A 14 23.76 0.89 -21.52
CA ARG A 14 24.89 1.72 -21.11
C ARG A 14 26.01 1.69 -22.14
N ASP A 15 26.42 0.50 -22.58
CA ASP A 15 27.58 0.30 -23.46
C ASP A 15 27.33 0.85 -24.87
N GLU A 16 26.07 0.86 -25.33
CA GLU A 16 25.63 1.51 -26.56
C GLU A 16 25.37 3.03 -26.41
N GLY A 17 25.59 3.61 -25.22
CA GLY A 17 25.41 5.05 -24.96
C GLY A 17 23.95 5.52 -24.93
N LEU A 18 22.97 4.62 -24.85
CA LEU A 18 21.55 4.99 -24.82
C LEU A 18 21.20 5.80 -23.57
N LEU A 19 21.84 5.49 -22.44
CA LEU A 19 21.62 6.18 -21.16
C LEU A 19 22.12 7.64 -21.14
N ASP A 20 22.96 8.06 -22.10
CA ASP A 20 23.45 9.45 -22.15
C ASP A 20 22.37 10.47 -22.53
N ARG A 21 21.20 10.01 -23.00
CA ARG A 21 20.05 10.84 -23.39
C ARG A 21 18.71 10.35 -22.84
N THR A 22 18.73 9.43 -21.88
CA THR A 22 17.52 8.78 -21.34
C THR A 22 17.46 8.96 -19.84
N VAL A 23 16.31 9.40 -19.33
CA VAL A 23 15.98 9.26 -17.91
C VAL A 23 15.51 7.83 -17.68
N LEU A 24 16.30 7.04 -16.96
CA LEU A 24 15.94 5.66 -16.61
C LEU A 24 15.28 5.67 -15.23
N ILE A 25 14.08 5.09 -15.16
CA ILE A 25 13.33 4.91 -13.92
C ILE A 25 13.08 3.42 -13.75
N VAL A 26 13.54 2.87 -12.63
CA VAL A 26 13.29 1.48 -12.22
C VAL A 26 12.43 1.52 -10.97
N PHE A 27 11.25 0.92 -11.00
CA PHE A 27 10.34 0.92 -9.86
C PHE A 27 9.62 -0.42 -9.70
N GLY A 28 9.18 -0.70 -8.47
CA GLY A 28 8.30 -1.81 -8.14
C GLY A 28 6.85 -1.36 -7.96
N ASP A 29 5.89 -2.28 -8.09
CA ASP A 29 4.49 -2.06 -7.72
C ASP A 29 4.26 -2.21 -6.21
N HIS A 30 5.07 -3.04 -5.55
CA HIS A 30 5.11 -3.25 -4.10
C HIS A 30 6.55 -3.58 -3.64
N GLY A 31 6.81 -3.62 -2.33
CA GLY A 31 8.04 -4.19 -1.78
C GLY A 31 7.93 -5.70 -1.54
N GLN A 32 8.74 -6.28 -0.66
CA GLN A 32 8.66 -7.74 -0.42
C GLN A 32 7.36 -8.12 0.31
N ARG A 33 6.55 -8.98 -0.32
CA ARG A 33 5.23 -9.41 0.19
C ARG A 33 4.99 -10.92 0.21
N ILE A 34 5.99 -11.70 -0.20
CA ILE A 34 5.79 -13.10 -0.63
C ILE A 34 6.07 -14.12 0.49
N ASP A 35 6.78 -13.70 1.54
CA ASP A 35 7.21 -14.56 2.65
C ASP A 35 6.53 -14.20 3.98
N ASP A 36 6.76 -15.02 5.00
CA ASP A 36 6.17 -14.84 6.33
C ASP A 36 6.62 -13.55 7.03
N VAL A 37 7.70 -12.90 6.55
CA VAL A 37 8.15 -11.61 7.10
C VAL A 37 7.08 -10.55 6.88
N ARG A 38 6.24 -10.68 5.84
CA ARG A 38 5.09 -9.80 5.58
C ARG A 38 4.13 -9.67 6.77
N MET A 39 4.05 -10.67 7.65
CA MET A 39 3.19 -10.65 8.84
C MET A 39 3.77 -9.81 9.99
N THR A 40 5.01 -9.33 9.88
CA THR A 40 5.64 -8.44 10.86
C THR A 40 5.35 -6.97 10.55
N LYS A 41 5.51 -6.07 11.54
CA LYS A 41 5.40 -4.62 11.32
C LYS A 41 6.37 -4.12 10.24
N GLY A 42 7.63 -4.60 10.29
CA GLY A 42 8.65 -4.24 9.30
C GLY A 42 8.30 -4.76 7.90
N GLY A 43 7.86 -6.00 7.78
CA GLY A 43 7.45 -6.56 6.49
C GLY A 43 6.18 -5.92 5.91
N ARG A 44 5.26 -5.45 6.76
CA ARG A 44 4.14 -4.63 6.32
C ARG A 44 4.61 -3.29 5.74
N VAL A 45 5.54 -2.61 6.42
CA VAL A 45 6.12 -1.36 5.90
C VAL A 45 6.83 -1.61 4.57
N GLU A 46 7.61 -2.68 4.48
CA GLU A 46 8.31 -3.09 3.26
C GLU A 46 7.34 -3.35 2.10
N ASP A 47 6.27 -4.13 2.29
CA ASP A 47 5.23 -4.37 1.27
C ASP A 47 4.67 -3.06 0.69
N MET A 48 4.40 -2.09 1.56
CA MET A 48 3.84 -0.79 1.19
C MET A 48 4.89 0.22 0.67
N MET A 49 6.17 -0.16 0.63
CA MET A 49 7.28 0.70 0.20
C MET A 49 7.98 0.13 -1.04
N PRO A 50 7.40 0.30 -2.25
CA PRO A 50 8.07 -0.08 -3.48
C PRO A 50 9.36 0.73 -3.70
N LEU A 51 10.35 0.08 -4.31
CA LEU A 51 11.56 0.74 -4.78
C LEU A 51 11.22 1.74 -5.90
N VAL A 52 11.85 2.92 -5.86
CA VAL A 52 11.97 3.83 -7.02
C VAL A 52 13.42 4.26 -7.14
N SER A 53 14.04 4.00 -8.28
CA SER A 53 15.39 4.42 -8.63
C SER A 53 15.34 5.25 -9.91
N VAL A 54 16.03 6.38 -9.90
CA VAL A 54 16.09 7.31 -11.04
C VAL A 54 17.55 7.55 -11.41
N VAL A 55 17.88 7.31 -12.67
CA VAL A 55 19.19 7.62 -13.27
C VAL A 55 18.97 8.69 -14.33
N LEU A 56 19.66 9.81 -14.16
CA LEU A 56 19.62 10.93 -15.09
C LEU A 56 20.71 10.79 -16.16
N PRO A 57 20.46 11.23 -17.41
CA PRO A 57 21.50 11.36 -18.41
C PRO A 57 22.51 12.45 -18.00
N LYS A 58 23.75 12.37 -18.48
CA LYS A 58 24.82 13.34 -18.14
C LYS A 58 24.44 14.80 -18.45
N ASN A 59 23.66 15.00 -19.51
CA ASN A 59 23.21 16.32 -19.97
C ASN A 59 21.84 16.72 -19.39
N ALA A 60 21.35 16.02 -18.36
CA ALA A 60 20.13 16.42 -17.67
C ALA A 60 20.26 17.80 -17.03
N ARG A 61 19.13 18.44 -16.80
CA ARG A 61 19.07 19.73 -16.13
C ARG A 61 19.66 19.62 -14.71
N PRO A 62 20.66 20.44 -14.30
CA PRO A 62 21.35 20.30 -13.02
C PRO A 62 20.42 20.38 -11.80
N GLU A 63 19.31 21.11 -11.90
CA GLU A 63 18.30 21.22 -10.86
C GLU A 63 17.59 19.89 -10.57
N TRP A 64 17.45 18.99 -11.56
CA TRP A 64 16.84 17.68 -11.36
C TRP A 64 17.68 16.80 -10.46
N ALA A 65 19.00 16.75 -10.69
CA ALA A 65 19.92 15.99 -9.83
C ALA A 65 19.88 16.51 -8.39
N SER A 66 19.83 17.83 -8.23
CA SER A 66 19.74 18.48 -6.92
C SER A 66 18.43 18.15 -6.20
N ALA A 67 17.29 18.15 -6.92
CA ALA A 67 15.99 17.78 -6.38
C ALA A 67 15.94 16.31 -5.95
N LEU A 68 16.41 15.39 -6.80
CA LEU A 68 16.48 13.96 -6.47
C LEU A 68 17.29 13.70 -5.19
N LEU A 69 18.45 14.35 -5.03
CA LEU A 69 19.27 14.24 -3.82
C LEU A 69 18.56 14.76 -2.56
N ARG A 70 17.78 15.83 -2.67
CA ARG A 70 16.96 16.35 -1.55
C ARG A 70 15.77 15.44 -1.24
N ASN A 71 15.21 14.80 -2.26
CA ASN A 71 14.01 13.99 -2.20
C ASN A 71 14.25 12.53 -1.79
N ARG A 72 15.48 12.02 -1.84
CA ARG A 72 15.82 10.61 -1.52
C ARG A 72 15.32 10.08 -0.17
N ASN A 73 15.03 10.97 0.79
CA ASN A 73 14.51 10.65 2.11
C ASN A 73 13.17 11.38 2.38
N ARG A 74 12.33 11.52 1.35
CA ARG A 74 11.00 12.14 1.42
C ARG A 74 9.92 11.15 1.04
N LEU A 75 8.72 11.38 1.54
CA LEU A 75 7.55 10.60 1.16
C LEU A 75 7.14 10.95 -0.27
N VAL A 76 7.18 9.96 -1.15
CA VAL A 76 6.65 10.00 -2.51
C VAL A 76 5.48 9.03 -2.64
N SER A 77 4.62 9.26 -3.62
CA SER A 77 3.53 8.35 -3.98
C SER A 77 3.48 8.11 -5.48
N SER A 78 2.69 7.12 -5.91
CA SER A 78 2.53 6.82 -7.34
C SER A 78 1.97 7.99 -8.15
N TYR A 79 1.28 8.94 -7.51
CA TYR A 79 0.79 10.17 -8.15
C TYR A 79 1.91 11.09 -8.62
N ASP A 80 3.11 10.99 -8.04
CA ASP A 80 4.27 11.83 -8.35
C ASP A 80 4.94 11.47 -9.68
N PHE A 81 4.68 10.27 -10.23
CA PHE A 81 5.20 9.86 -11.53
C PHE A 81 4.62 10.71 -12.67
N TYR A 82 3.32 11.01 -12.64
CA TYR A 82 2.66 11.77 -13.71
C TYR A 82 3.30 13.15 -13.96
N PRO A 83 3.45 14.05 -12.97
CA PRO A 83 4.13 15.32 -13.16
C PRO A 83 5.63 15.16 -13.47
N THR A 84 6.27 14.10 -12.99
CA THR A 84 7.66 13.77 -13.36
C THR A 84 7.77 13.46 -14.86
N PHE A 85 6.84 12.69 -15.41
CA PHE A 85 6.81 12.41 -16.85
C PHE A 85 6.51 13.66 -17.68
N LEU A 86 5.68 14.57 -17.17
CA LEU A 86 5.45 15.87 -17.82
C LEU A 86 6.72 16.73 -17.84
N ASP A 87 7.53 16.71 -16.79
CA ASP A 87 8.86 17.35 -16.80
C ASP A 87 9.77 16.75 -17.89
N ILE A 88 9.81 15.43 -18.03
CA ILE A 88 10.59 14.75 -19.07
C ILE A 88 10.07 15.15 -20.46
N LEU A 89 8.76 15.09 -20.66
CA LEU A 89 8.13 15.44 -21.93
C LEU A 89 8.44 16.89 -22.35
N SER A 90 8.48 17.82 -21.39
CA SER A 90 8.82 19.22 -21.65
C SER A 90 10.21 19.42 -22.27
N THR A 91 11.13 18.48 -22.07
CA THR A 91 12.48 18.52 -22.67
C THR A 91 12.50 18.05 -24.12
N LEU A 92 11.49 17.28 -24.54
CA LEU A 92 11.37 16.71 -25.88
C LEU A 92 10.55 17.60 -26.82
N THR A 93 9.65 18.41 -26.26
CA THR A 93 8.82 19.34 -27.04
C THR A 93 9.51 20.69 -27.17
N SER A 94 9.66 21.21 -28.39
CA SER A 94 10.37 22.48 -28.70
C SER A 94 9.70 23.75 -28.17
N SER A 95 8.65 23.63 -27.37
CA SER A 95 7.91 24.73 -26.79
C SER A 95 7.33 24.28 -25.46
N ASN A 96 7.27 25.20 -24.49
CA ASN A 96 6.40 25.13 -23.33
C ASN A 96 4.96 24.97 -23.84
N SER A 97 4.58 23.76 -24.21
CA SER A 97 3.24 23.49 -24.71
C SER A 97 2.30 23.88 -23.58
N SER A 98 1.34 24.76 -23.88
CA SER A 98 0.28 25.13 -22.93
C SER A 98 -0.38 23.88 -22.32
N PHE A 99 -0.38 22.77 -23.05
CA PHE A 99 -0.74 21.44 -22.58
C PHE A 99 0.08 20.96 -21.37
N VAL A 100 1.42 20.92 -21.44
CA VAL A 100 2.26 20.43 -20.32
C VAL A 100 2.05 21.28 -19.07
N GLU A 101 1.98 22.60 -19.23
CA GLU A 101 1.76 23.52 -18.11
C GLU A 101 0.37 23.32 -17.49
N SER A 102 -0.67 23.23 -18.34
CA SER A 102 -2.03 22.94 -17.89
C SER A 102 -2.12 21.59 -17.18
N ALA A 103 -1.49 20.55 -17.72
CA ALA A 103 -1.50 19.20 -17.17
C ALA A 103 -0.78 19.11 -15.82
N LYS A 104 0.31 19.87 -15.66
CA LYS A 104 1.01 20.00 -14.37
C LYS A 104 0.18 20.74 -13.33
N ASN A 105 -0.50 21.82 -13.72
CA ASN A 105 -1.34 22.59 -12.79
C ASN A 105 -2.57 21.79 -12.32
N SER A 106 -3.01 20.80 -13.08
CA SER A 106 -4.07 19.86 -12.69
C SER A 106 -3.54 18.58 -12.04
N SER A 107 -2.23 18.43 -11.83
CA SER A 107 -1.64 17.23 -11.25
C SER A 107 -1.89 17.15 -9.74
N ILE A 108 -2.27 15.97 -9.27
CA ILE A 108 -2.41 15.64 -7.84
C ILE A 108 -1.04 15.44 -7.19
N GLY A 109 -0.08 14.88 -7.93
CA GLY A 109 1.27 14.60 -7.43
C GLY A 109 2.25 15.76 -7.60
N ARG A 110 3.46 15.57 -7.07
CA ARG A 110 4.63 16.46 -7.21
C ARG A 110 5.74 15.74 -7.96
N SER A 111 6.35 16.40 -8.94
CA SER A 111 7.48 15.82 -9.68
C SER A 111 8.66 15.45 -8.78
N PHE A 112 9.34 14.35 -9.07
CA PHE A 112 10.60 13.97 -8.42
C PHE A 112 11.70 15.02 -8.64
N PHE A 113 11.56 15.85 -9.66
CA PHE A 113 12.50 16.91 -10.04
C PHE A 113 12.18 18.28 -9.41
N SER A 114 11.16 18.35 -8.56
CA SER A 114 10.86 19.53 -7.73
C SER A 114 10.95 19.20 -6.25
N ASP A 115 11.01 20.21 -5.38
CA ASP A 115 11.18 19.99 -3.94
C ASP A 115 9.95 19.33 -3.31
N ILE A 116 10.16 18.18 -2.68
CA ILE A 116 9.14 17.48 -1.89
C ILE A 116 9.29 17.90 -0.41
N PRO A 117 8.21 18.39 0.24
CA PRO A 117 8.25 18.83 1.64
C PRO A 117 8.73 17.74 2.59
N LYS A 118 9.56 18.12 3.59
CA LYS A 118 10.07 17.17 4.61
C LYS A 118 8.96 16.57 5.48
N ASN A 119 7.90 17.35 5.68
CA ASN A 119 6.75 17.06 6.52
C ASN A 119 5.51 16.69 5.70
N ARG A 120 5.67 16.26 4.45
CA ARG A 120 4.56 15.78 3.62
C ARG A 120 3.89 14.59 4.31
N SER A 121 2.59 14.71 4.58
CA SER A 121 1.78 13.64 5.15
C SER A 121 1.30 12.64 4.09
N CYS A 122 0.74 11.50 4.51
CA CYS A 122 0.08 10.58 3.60
C CYS A 122 -1.10 11.25 2.87
N GLU A 123 -1.86 12.11 3.55
CA GLU A 123 -2.94 12.90 2.95
C GLU A 123 -2.42 13.86 1.87
N ASP A 124 -1.35 14.62 2.15
CA ASP A 124 -0.69 15.48 1.16
C ASP A 124 -0.12 14.69 -0.04
N ALA A 125 0.17 13.41 0.18
CA ALA A 125 0.67 12.48 -0.84
C ALA A 125 -0.45 11.70 -1.55
N ASN A 126 -1.71 11.91 -1.18
CA ASN A 126 -2.87 11.14 -1.63
C ASN A 126 -2.71 9.63 -1.43
N ILE A 127 -2.02 9.23 -0.37
CA ILE A 127 -1.87 7.84 0.06
C ILE A 127 -3.02 7.54 1.01
N GLU A 128 -3.87 6.56 0.65
CA GLU A 128 -4.95 6.14 1.54
C GLU A 128 -4.39 5.60 2.87
N ASP A 129 -5.14 5.78 3.95
CA ASP A 129 -4.73 5.37 5.30
C ASP A 129 -4.23 3.92 5.39
N TRP A 130 -4.81 3.02 4.59
CA TRP A 130 -4.40 1.61 4.58
C TRP A 130 -2.94 1.44 4.12
N PHE A 131 -2.54 2.19 3.11
CA PHE A 131 -1.20 2.15 2.52
C PHE A 131 -0.21 3.09 3.21
N CYS A 132 -0.68 3.93 4.13
CA CYS A 132 0.17 4.86 4.85
C CYS A 132 1.17 4.12 5.75
N THR A 133 2.47 4.39 5.55
CA THR A 133 3.58 3.85 6.35
C THR A 133 4.19 4.88 7.28
N CYS A 134 3.74 6.13 7.23
CA CYS A 134 4.16 7.17 8.15
C CYS A 134 3.59 6.86 9.54
N GLU A 135 4.38 6.17 10.36
CA GLU A 135 4.13 6.15 11.79
C GLU A 135 4.33 7.58 12.29
N GLU A 136 3.25 8.24 12.72
CA GLU A 136 3.44 9.43 13.53
C GLU A 136 4.31 9.02 14.72
N ARG A 137 5.44 9.71 14.90
CA ARG A 137 6.12 9.79 16.20
C ARG A 137 5.26 10.56 17.21
N SER A 138 3.93 10.43 17.15
CA SER A 138 3.14 10.62 18.34
C SER A 138 3.71 9.59 19.30
N THR A 139 4.26 10.10 20.41
CA THR A 139 4.53 9.30 21.58
C THR A 139 3.41 8.28 21.70
N PRO A 140 3.71 7.00 22.02
CA PRO A 140 2.65 6.13 22.44
C PRO A 140 2.00 6.84 23.63
N ARG A 141 0.88 7.54 23.41
CA ARG A 141 -0.19 7.45 24.36
C ARG A 141 -0.47 5.96 24.31
N HIS A 142 0.21 5.23 25.19
CA HIS A 142 -0.07 3.85 25.53
C HIS A 142 -1.51 3.82 26.04
N PHE A 143 -2.48 3.96 25.13
CA PHE A 143 -3.62 3.07 25.16
C PHE A 143 -2.97 1.73 24.87
N GLY A 144 -2.64 1.02 25.96
CA GLY A 144 -1.71 -0.10 25.96
C GLY A 144 -2.04 -1.12 24.90
N THR A 145 -1.04 -1.92 24.49
CA THR A 145 -1.21 -3.08 23.61
C THR A 145 -2.58 -3.70 23.83
N ILE A 146 -3.49 -3.49 22.87
CA ILE A 146 -4.86 -3.96 23.01
C ILE A 146 -4.74 -5.48 23.08
N GLN A 147 -5.26 -6.05 24.17
CA GLN A 147 -5.19 -7.48 24.36
C GLN A 147 -5.92 -8.14 23.19
N ARG A 148 -5.40 -9.26 22.66
CA ARG A 148 -6.05 -10.03 21.58
C ARG A 148 -7.52 -10.37 21.89
N ASN A 149 -7.86 -10.42 23.19
CA ASN A 149 -9.20 -10.70 23.70
C ASN A 149 -10.09 -9.46 23.86
N ASP A 150 -9.62 -8.26 23.53
CA ASP A 150 -10.43 -7.06 23.57
C ASP A 150 -11.65 -7.21 22.65
N VAL A 151 -12.78 -6.70 23.14
CA VAL A 151 -14.06 -6.80 22.47
C VAL A 151 -14.02 -6.16 21.07
N VAL A 152 -13.27 -5.07 20.90
CA VAL A 152 -13.12 -4.35 19.63
C VAL A 152 -12.48 -5.26 18.58
N CYS A 153 -11.39 -5.93 18.94
CA CYS A 153 -10.63 -6.77 18.03
C CYS A 153 -11.42 -8.02 17.63
N ARG A 154 -12.00 -8.70 18.62
CA ARG A 154 -12.85 -9.87 18.38
C ARG A 154 -14.05 -9.51 17.50
N GLN A 155 -14.79 -8.47 17.86
CA GLN A 155 -15.98 -8.07 17.11
C GLN A 155 -15.64 -7.56 15.70
N THR A 156 -14.49 -6.92 15.51
CA THR A 156 -13.99 -6.55 14.17
C THR A 156 -13.78 -7.80 13.31
N ALA A 157 -13.04 -8.79 13.80
CA ALA A 157 -12.80 -10.04 13.07
C ALA A 157 -14.11 -10.79 12.76
N TYR A 158 -15.01 -10.93 13.74
CA TYR A 158 -16.29 -11.60 13.52
C TYR A 158 -17.20 -10.85 12.54
N ALA A 159 -17.22 -9.52 12.58
CA ALA A 159 -18.01 -8.71 11.66
C ALA A 159 -17.49 -8.86 10.22
N TRP A 160 -16.16 -8.88 10.03
CA TRP A 160 -15.55 -9.16 8.74
C TRP A 160 -15.84 -10.57 8.24
N VAL A 161 -15.65 -11.60 9.08
CA VAL A 161 -15.99 -12.99 8.71
C VAL A 161 -17.47 -13.12 8.33
N LYS A 162 -18.37 -12.49 9.09
CA LYS A 162 -19.80 -12.46 8.75
C LYS A 162 -20.02 -11.84 7.38
N LYS A 163 -19.41 -10.69 7.08
CA LYS A 163 -19.51 -10.03 5.77
C LYS A 163 -18.95 -10.92 4.65
N MET A 164 -17.77 -11.49 4.83
CA MET A 164 -17.15 -12.40 3.86
C MET A 164 -18.03 -13.62 3.56
N ASN A 165 -18.64 -14.23 4.59
CA ASN A 165 -19.58 -15.35 4.40
C ASN A 165 -20.88 -14.95 3.68
N THR A 166 -21.26 -13.67 3.66
CA THR A 166 -22.37 -13.19 2.82
C THR A 166 -21.96 -12.98 1.37
N GLU A 167 -20.67 -12.75 1.10
CA GLU A 167 -20.14 -12.60 -0.25
C GLU A 167 -19.89 -13.96 -0.92
N ILE A 168 -19.75 -15.05 -0.15
CA ILE A 168 -19.70 -16.42 -0.69
C ILE A 168 -21.05 -16.78 -1.34
N ILE A 169 -21.11 -16.67 -2.67
CA ILE A 169 -22.31 -16.88 -3.48
C ILE A 169 -22.68 -18.37 -3.57
N ASP A 170 -21.69 -19.22 -3.84
CA ASP A 170 -21.88 -20.66 -4.00
C ASP A 170 -21.29 -21.42 -2.80
N LYS A 171 -22.12 -21.60 -1.78
CA LYS A 171 -21.79 -22.36 -0.57
C LYS A 171 -21.62 -23.87 -0.81
N SER A 172 -21.93 -24.37 -2.01
CA SER A 172 -21.69 -25.78 -2.37
C SER A 172 -20.27 -26.02 -2.86
N LYS A 173 -19.59 -24.98 -3.34
CA LYS A 173 -18.18 -25.02 -3.76
C LYS A 173 -17.24 -24.49 -2.71
N CYS A 174 -17.70 -23.53 -1.92
CA CYS A 174 -16.88 -22.77 -1.02
C CYS A 174 -17.30 -22.96 0.44
N ALA A 175 -16.36 -23.35 1.29
CA ALA A 175 -16.60 -23.55 2.70
C ALA A 175 -16.93 -22.23 3.41
N GLU A 176 -17.87 -22.29 4.36
CA GLU A 176 -18.09 -21.18 5.28
C GLU A 176 -16.88 -21.02 6.20
N ILE A 177 -16.33 -19.80 6.29
CA ILE A 177 -15.15 -19.53 7.10
C ILE A 177 -15.53 -19.05 8.50
N SER A 178 -14.68 -19.32 9.48
CA SER A 178 -14.82 -18.85 10.86
C SER A 178 -13.51 -18.30 11.39
N VAL A 179 -13.57 -17.40 12.38
CA VAL A 179 -12.36 -16.89 13.05
C VAL A 179 -11.71 -18.05 13.82
N LYS A 180 -10.48 -18.39 13.46
CA LYS A 180 -9.65 -19.39 14.14
C LYS A 180 -8.86 -18.73 15.28
N TRP A 181 -8.16 -17.62 15.02
CA TRP A 181 -7.31 -16.91 16.00
C TRP A 181 -7.35 -15.40 15.75
N ILE A 182 -7.25 -14.59 16.82
CA ILE A 182 -6.89 -13.17 16.71
C ILE A 182 -5.38 -13.06 16.90
N ASN A 183 -4.68 -12.62 15.87
CA ASN A 183 -3.22 -12.57 15.82
C ASN A 183 -2.68 -11.26 16.42
N GLY A 184 -3.35 -10.14 16.16
CA GLY A 184 -2.91 -8.81 16.56
C GLY A 184 -4.02 -7.78 16.48
N CYS A 185 -3.85 -6.68 17.20
CA CYS A 185 -4.79 -5.57 17.17
C CYS A 185 -4.10 -4.27 17.59
N GLU A 186 -4.31 -3.21 16.83
CA GLU A 186 -3.75 -1.90 17.12
C GLU A 186 -4.69 -0.77 16.69
N GLU A 187 -4.63 0.35 17.39
CA GLU A 187 -5.26 1.60 16.98
C GLU A 187 -4.34 2.30 15.96
N ILE A 188 -4.84 2.65 14.79
CA ILE A 188 -4.01 3.09 13.63
C ILE A 188 -4.07 4.60 13.36
N GLN A 189 -4.98 5.33 13.99
CA GLN A 189 -5.15 6.76 13.71
C GLN A 189 -5.73 7.52 14.89
N THR A 190 -5.18 8.70 15.14
CA THR A 190 -5.67 9.69 16.10
C THR A 190 -7.08 10.15 15.67
N PRO A 191 -7.97 10.47 16.61
CA PRO A 191 -9.42 10.45 16.37
C PRO A 191 -9.91 11.44 15.30
N THR A 192 -10.77 10.98 14.36
CA THR A 192 -11.51 11.86 13.45
C THR A 192 -12.53 12.75 14.20
N SER A 193 -12.91 12.34 15.42
CA SER A 193 -13.72 13.08 16.38
C SER A 193 -13.36 12.62 17.80
N ASN A 194 -13.75 13.33 18.87
CA ASN A 194 -13.39 12.95 20.25
C ASN A 194 -13.65 11.48 20.63
N HIS A 195 -14.57 10.77 19.95
CA HIS A 195 -14.95 9.39 20.27
C HIS A 195 -14.76 8.37 19.13
N THR A 196 -14.51 8.81 17.89
CA THR A 196 -14.25 7.87 16.79
C THR A 196 -12.81 7.41 16.83
N ARG A 197 -12.59 6.10 16.72
CA ARG A 197 -11.27 5.45 16.76
C ARG A 197 -11.18 4.42 15.64
N LYS A 198 -10.02 4.30 15.00
CA LYS A 198 -9.78 3.34 13.93
C LYS A 198 -8.85 2.24 14.42
N PHE A 199 -9.26 1.00 14.22
CA PHE A 199 -8.49 -0.17 14.63
C PHE A 199 -8.11 -1.02 13.43
N ARG A 200 -6.91 -1.60 13.49
CA ARG A 200 -6.47 -2.71 12.67
C ARG A 200 -6.52 -3.98 13.51
N THR A 201 -7.06 -5.04 12.95
CA THR A 201 -7.10 -6.36 13.56
C THR A 201 -6.54 -7.37 12.57
N ASP A 202 -5.55 -8.11 13.02
CA ASP A 202 -4.98 -9.23 12.28
C ASP A 202 -5.59 -10.52 12.83
N PHE A 203 -6.16 -11.36 11.97
CA PHE A 203 -6.80 -12.60 12.38
C PHE A 203 -6.66 -13.71 11.35
N THR A 204 -6.68 -14.96 11.83
CA THR A 204 -6.60 -16.16 11.01
C THR A 204 -7.96 -16.83 10.96
N THR A 205 -8.37 -17.31 9.80
CA THR A 205 -9.64 -18.03 9.61
C THR A 205 -9.43 -19.53 9.38
N THR A 206 -10.51 -20.30 9.53
CA THR A 206 -10.55 -21.73 9.18
C THR A 206 -11.84 -22.02 8.40
N PRO A 207 -11.81 -22.91 7.39
CA PRO A 207 -10.64 -23.65 6.87
C PRO A 207 -9.65 -22.76 6.07
N GLY A 208 -8.47 -23.31 5.74
CA GLY A 208 -7.49 -22.67 4.84
C GLY A 208 -6.41 -21.81 5.49
N ASP A 209 -6.50 -21.55 6.79
CA ASP A 209 -5.52 -20.75 7.54
C ASP A 209 -5.25 -19.38 6.88
N ALA A 210 -6.29 -18.77 6.30
CA ALA A 210 -6.16 -17.47 5.67
C ALA A 210 -5.93 -16.39 6.74
N PHE A 211 -4.82 -15.66 6.60
CA PHE A 211 -4.42 -14.57 7.48
C PHE A 211 -4.89 -13.25 6.89
N PHE A 212 -5.76 -12.55 7.60
CA PHE A 212 -6.31 -11.27 7.19
C PHE A 212 -5.79 -10.15 8.08
N GLU A 213 -5.40 -9.04 7.46
CA GLU A 213 -5.35 -7.73 8.10
C GLU A 213 -6.68 -7.05 7.76
N ALA A 214 -7.36 -6.48 8.74
CA ALA A 214 -8.61 -5.78 8.51
C ALA A 214 -8.75 -4.55 9.41
N SER A 215 -9.50 -3.55 8.94
CA SER A 215 -9.72 -2.31 9.66
C SER A 215 -11.19 -1.99 9.86
N ALA A 216 -11.47 -1.31 10.96
CA ALA A 216 -12.80 -0.86 11.33
C ALA A 216 -12.76 0.44 12.15
N GLU A 217 -13.84 1.19 12.05
CA GLU A 217 -14.07 2.37 12.88
C GLU A 217 -15.04 2.05 14.00
N TRP A 218 -14.72 2.56 15.18
CA TRP A 218 -15.44 2.33 16.42
C TRP A 218 -15.73 3.66 17.12
N SER A 219 -16.92 3.77 17.70
CA SER A 219 -17.23 4.79 18.68
C SER A 219 -16.86 4.25 20.06
N ILE A 220 -15.90 4.88 20.73
CA ILE A 220 -15.43 4.48 22.04
C ILE A 220 -15.63 5.62 23.02
N ASN A 221 -16.54 5.38 23.97
CA ASN A 221 -16.82 6.24 25.11
C ASN A 221 -16.40 5.51 26.40
N ALA A 222 -16.47 6.20 27.54
CA ALA A 222 -16.13 5.61 28.84
C ALA A 222 -16.96 4.36 29.19
N THR A 223 -18.18 4.25 28.67
CA THR A 223 -19.16 3.20 29.01
C THR A 223 -19.58 2.31 27.85
N SER A 224 -19.25 2.68 26.61
CA SER A 224 -19.72 1.97 25.42
C SER A 224 -18.65 1.88 24.35
N ARG A 225 -18.70 0.77 23.60
CA ARG A 225 -17.91 0.53 22.40
C ARG A 225 -18.86 0.02 21.32
N SER A 226 -18.96 0.72 20.20
CA SER A 226 -19.81 0.30 19.08
C SER A 226 -19.09 0.38 17.75
N LEU A 227 -19.25 -0.65 16.93
CA LEU A 227 -18.74 -0.69 15.56
C LEU A 227 -19.53 0.32 14.71
N ILE A 228 -18.84 1.27 14.10
CA ILE A 228 -19.41 2.27 13.20
C ILE A 228 -19.40 1.73 11.77
N ALA A 229 -18.22 1.31 11.29
CA ALA A 229 -18.05 0.89 9.91
C ALA A 229 -16.88 -0.09 9.77
N LEU A 230 -17.06 -1.09 8.90
CA LEU A 230 -15.96 -1.86 8.33
C LEU A 230 -15.29 -1.01 7.25
N ARG A 231 -13.95 -0.97 7.23
CA ARG A 231 -13.17 -0.18 6.28
C ARG A 231 -12.53 -1.07 5.22
N SER A 232 -11.27 -1.46 5.43
CA SER A 232 -10.51 -2.25 4.47
C SER A 232 -10.16 -3.62 5.05
N ILE A 233 -10.02 -4.64 4.18
CA ILE A 233 -9.55 -5.98 4.52
C ILE A 233 -8.63 -6.47 3.40
N ALA A 234 -7.58 -7.22 3.75
CA ALA A 234 -6.72 -7.90 2.79
C ALA A 234 -6.23 -9.23 3.36
N ARG A 235 -6.13 -10.25 2.50
CA ARG A 235 -5.45 -11.50 2.83
C ARG A 235 -3.94 -11.31 2.63
N ASN A 236 -3.14 -11.52 3.68
CA ASN A 236 -1.69 -11.28 3.65
C ASN A 236 -0.86 -12.55 3.43
N ASN A 237 -1.48 -13.74 3.35
CA ASN A 237 -0.78 -14.98 3.04
C ASN A 237 -1.29 -15.59 1.73
N LYS A 238 -0.43 -16.38 1.09
CA LYS A 238 -0.78 -17.06 -0.17
C LYS A 238 -1.97 -18.00 0.03
N TYR A 239 -2.91 -17.96 -0.91
CA TYR A 239 -4.02 -18.90 -0.97
C TYR A 239 -3.73 -20.14 -1.82
N GLY A 240 -2.74 -20.07 -2.74
CA GLY A 240 -2.34 -21.22 -3.55
C GLY A 240 -3.49 -21.80 -4.37
N ASP A 241 -3.73 -23.09 -4.20
CA ASP A 241 -4.80 -23.86 -4.83
C ASP A 241 -6.09 -23.94 -3.99
N GLN A 242 -6.14 -23.30 -2.81
CA GLN A 242 -7.31 -23.35 -1.92
C GLN A 242 -8.61 -22.86 -2.58
N SER A 243 -8.52 -21.97 -3.57
CA SER A 243 -9.68 -21.41 -4.30
C SER A 243 -9.79 -21.92 -5.75
N TYR A 244 -9.33 -23.15 -6.03
CA TYR A 244 -9.33 -23.74 -7.39
C TYR A 244 -10.71 -23.81 -8.07
N CYS A 245 -11.78 -23.90 -7.28
CA CYS A 245 -13.18 -23.97 -7.71
C CYS A 245 -13.78 -22.61 -8.09
N ILE A 246 -13.05 -21.51 -7.87
CA ILE A 246 -13.46 -20.14 -8.20
C ILE A 246 -12.78 -19.71 -9.51
N GLU A 247 -13.56 -19.10 -10.41
CA GLU A 247 -13.05 -18.58 -11.68
C GLU A 247 -11.91 -17.58 -11.46
N ALA A 248 -10.85 -17.66 -12.29
CA ALA A 248 -9.64 -16.87 -12.11
C ALA A 248 -9.86 -15.34 -12.08
N LYS A 249 -10.93 -14.86 -12.75
CA LYS A 249 -11.29 -13.43 -12.80
C LYS A 249 -11.96 -12.92 -11.52
N ASP A 250 -12.46 -13.80 -10.66
CA ASP A 250 -13.11 -13.39 -9.41
C ASP A 250 -12.06 -13.29 -8.29
N THR A 251 -11.29 -12.20 -8.31
CA THR A 251 -10.15 -12.01 -7.42
C THR A 251 -10.56 -11.94 -5.95
N ILE A 252 -11.70 -11.31 -5.65
CA ILE A 252 -12.21 -11.17 -4.28
C ILE A 252 -12.62 -12.53 -3.71
N LEU A 253 -13.41 -13.32 -4.45
CA LEU A 253 -13.78 -14.64 -3.98
C LEU A 253 -12.58 -15.58 -3.87
N ARG A 254 -11.55 -15.42 -4.72
CA ARG A 254 -10.34 -16.24 -4.62
C ARG A 254 -9.53 -16.00 -3.36
N GLU A 255 -9.57 -14.79 -2.79
CA GLU A 255 -8.89 -14.48 -1.54
C GLU A 255 -9.59 -15.12 -0.33
N ILE A 256 -10.93 -15.17 -0.36
CA ILE A 256 -11.74 -15.62 0.76
C ILE A 256 -12.01 -17.13 0.70
N CYS A 257 -12.17 -17.68 -0.50
CA CYS A 257 -12.72 -19.00 -0.66
C CYS A 257 -11.75 -20.13 -0.32
N TYR A 258 -12.27 -21.11 0.42
CA TYR A 258 -11.66 -22.43 0.56
C TYR A 258 -12.59 -23.46 -0.07
N CYS A 259 -12.13 -24.11 -1.13
CA CYS A 259 -12.93 -25.05 -1.90
C CYS A 259 -13.18 -26.35 -1.12
N LEU A 260 -14.41 -26.84 -1.21
CA LEU A 260 -14.85 -28.12 -0.66
C LEU A 260 -14.40 -29.31 -1.52
#